data_AF-G5HQG3-F1
#
_entry.id   AF-G5HQG3-F1
#
_cell.length_a   1.000
_cell.length_b   1.000
_cell.length_c   1.000
_cell.angle_alpha   90.00
_cell.angle_beta   90.00
_cell.angle_gamma   90.00
#
_symmetry.space_group_name_H-M   'P 1'
#
loop_
_entity.id
_entity.type
_entity.pdbx_description
1 polymer ?
#
loop_
_entity_poly.entity_id
_entity_poly.type
_entity_poly.pdbx_seq_one_letter_code
_entity_poly.pdbx_strand_id
1 'polypeptide(L)' 'MTQNELRDMYQKRLMREKQCFIAKETGISENMLSKFRNGKIDLYDYLFIKLKNYLMNN' A
#
# COMPACT_ATOMS: atom_id res chain seq x y z
N MET A 1 13.41 3.65 -1.30
CA MET A 1 12.05 3.32 -1.74
C MET A 1 11.22 4.58 -1.75
N THR A 2 10.76 5.00 -2.91
CA THR A 2 9.94 6.19 -3.15
C THR A 2 8.43 5.84 -3.11
N GLN A 3 7.56 6.86 -3.08
CA GLN A 3 6.10 6.68 -3.18
C GLN A 3 5.72 5.88 -4.45
N ASN A 4 6.39 6.15 -5.57
CA ASN A 4 6.18 5.45 -6.85
C ASN A 4 6.63 3.98 -6.80
N GLU A 5 7.79 3.69 -6.22
CA GLU A 5 8.27 2.31 -6.07
C GLU A 5 7.34 1.49 -5.15
N LEU A 6 6.85 2.11 -4.07
CA LEU A 6 5.86 1.48 -3.18
C LEU A 6 4.54 1.22 -3.86
N ARG A 7 4.10 2.15 -4.71
CA ARG A 7 2.88 2.00 -5.51
C ARG A 7 2.99 0.83 -6.47
N ASP A 8 4.12 0.68 -7.16
CA ASP A 8 4.37 -0.43 -8.09
C ASP A 8 4.39 -1.79 -7.37
N MET A 9 5.11 -1.89 -6.24
CA MET A 9 5.11 -3.08 -5.40
C MET A 9 3.72 -3.42 -4.87
N TYR A 10 2.97 -2.41 -4.42
CA TYR A 10 1.60 -2.59 -3.94
C TYR A 10 0.68 -3.13 -5.04
N GLN A 11 0.74 -2.58 -6.25
CA GLN A 11 -0.03 -3.07 -7.40
C GLN A 11 0.30 -4.53 -7.74
N LYS A 12 1.59 -4.92 -7.68
CA LYS A 12 2.00 -6.32 -7.87
C LYS A 12 1.44 -7.23 -6.78
N ARG A 13 1.44 -6.80 -5.51
CA ARG A 13 0.88 -7.58 -4.40
C ARG A 13 -0.62 -7.79 -4.54
N LEU A 14 -1.33 -6.78 -5.05
CA LEU A 14 -2.77 -6.86 -5.33
C LEU A 14 -3.16 -7.93 -6.35
N MET A 15 -2.22 -8.44 -7.16
CA MET A 15 -2.48 -9.59 -8.04
C MET A 15 -2.54 -10.92 -7.28
N ARG A 16 -1.91 -11.01 -6.10
CA ARG A 16 -1.84 -12.22 -5.27
C ARG A 16 -2.81 -12.18 -4.09
N GLU A 17 -3.01 -11.01 -3.49
CA GLU A 17 -3.85 -10.82 -2.32
C GLU A 17 -4.88 -9.70 -2.52
N LYS A 18 -6.02 -9.82 -1.83
CA LYS A 18 -7.07 -8.80 -1.88
C LYS A 18 -6.67 -7.58 -1.08
N GLN A 19 -7.00 -6.40 -1.60
CA GLN A 19 -6.80 -5.11 -0.93
C GLN A 19 -7.35 -5.07 0.50
N CYS A 20 -8.51 -5.69 0.77
CA CYS A 20 -9.11 -5.74 2.10
C CYS A 20 -8.19 -6.40 3.14
N PHE A 21 -7.40 -7.40 2.73
CA PHE A 21 -6.47 -8.08 3.61
C PHE A 21 -5.29 -7.16 3.96
N ILE A 22 -4.71 -6.50 2.96
CA ILE A 22 -3.63 -5.53 3.16
C ILE A 22 -4.11 -4.36 4.03
N ALA A 23 -5.34 -3.88 3.81
CA ALA A 23 -5.95 -2.84 4.63
C ALA A 23 -6.08 -3.25 6.10
N LYS A 24 -6.51 -4.50 6.34
CA LYS A 24 -6.63 -5.05 7.70
C LYS A 24 -5.27 -5.19 8.39
N GLU A 25 -4.27 -5.72 7.68
CA GLU A 25 -2.91 -5.95 8.21
C GLU A 25 -2.15 -4.64 8.46
N THR A 26 -2.23 -3.69 7.51
CA THR A 26 -1.55 -2.39 7.64
C THR A 26 -2.31 -1.39 8.51
N GLY A 27 -3.60 -1.63 8.77
CA GLY A 27 -4.51 -0.68 9.41
C GLY A 27 -4.77 0.57 8.54
N ILE A 28 -4.54 0.49 7.24
CA ILE A 28 -4.80 1.57 6.28
C ILE A 28 -6.18 1.34 5.66
N SER A 29 -7.01 2.38 5.59
CA SER A 29 -8.33 2.27 4.97
C SER A 29 -8.21 1.88 3.49
N GLU A 30 -9.08 0.98 3.03
CA GLU A 30 -9.11 0.54 1.62
C GLU A 30 -9.27 1.70 0.64
N ASN A 31 -10.05 2.72 1.00
CA ASN A 31 -10.22 3.90 0.16
C ASN A 31 -8.89 4.66 -0.03
N MET A 32 -8.06 4.71 1.02
CA MET A 32 -6.76 5.37 0.99
C MET A 32 -5.78 4.57 0.13
N LEU A 33 -5.75 3.25 0.28
CA LEU A 33 -4.96 2.36 -0.59
C LEU A 33 -5.40 2.43 -2.05
N SER A 34 -6.71 2.51 -2.32
CA SER A 34 -7.25 2.66 -3.68
C SER A 34 -6.81 3.98 -4.33
N LYS A 35 -6.91 5.09 -3.59
CA LYS A 35 -6.43 6.39 -4.06
C LYS A 35 -4.92 6.39 -4.28
N PHE A 36 -4.16 5.76 -3.37
CA PHE A 36 -2.72 5.63 -3.48
C PHE A 36 -2.31 4.81 -4.71
N ARG A 37 -2.91 3.64 -4.94
CA ARG A 37 -2.59 2.79 -6.10
C ARG A 37 -2.85 3.50 -7.42
N ASN A 38 -3.89 4.33 -7.48
CA ASN A 38 -4.30 5.07 -8.66
C ASN A 38 -3.49 6.37 -8.84
N GLY A 39 -2.52 6.66 -7.96
CA GLY A 39 -1.71 7.87 -8.03
C GLY A 39 -2.46 9.16 -7.70
N LYS A 40 -3.65 9.08 -7.08
CA LYS A 40 -4.45 10.25 -6.71
C LYS A 40 -3.97 10.91 -5.43
N ILE A 41 -3.30 10.15 -4.55
CA ILE A 41 -2.71 10.65 -3.32
C ILE A 41 -1.34 10.01 -3.11
N ASP A 42 -0.50 10.71 -2.36
CA ASP A 42 0.68 10.13 -1.73
C ASP A 42 0.37 9.79 -0.28
N LEU A 43 1.03 8.75 0.24
CA LEU A 43 0.87 8.34 1.63
C LEU A 43 1.71 9.23 2.53
N TYR A 44 1.13 9.63 3.66
CA TYR A 44 1.90 10.20 4.77
C TYR A 44 2.99 9.23 5.22
N ASP A 45 4.09 9.75 5.77
CA ASP A 45 5.26 8.96 6.15
C ASP A 45 4.92 7.76 7.04
N TYR A 46 4.01 7.93 8.01
CA TYR A 46 3.59 6.84 8.89
C TYR A 46 2.83 5.71 8.16
N LEU A 47 2.01 6.04 7.17
CA LEU A 47 1.30 5.05 6.34
C LEU A 47 2.23 4.40 5.34
N PHE A 48 3.14 5.19 4.77
CA PHE A 48 4.17 4.72 3.86
C PHE A 48 5.04 3.65 4.55
N ILE A 49 5.50 3.91 5.78
CA ILE A 49 6.29 2.95 6.56
C ILE A 49 5.48 1.68 6.85
N LYS A 50 4.21 1.80 7.23
CA LYS A 50 3.34 0.63 7.49
C LYS A 50 3.17 -0.24 6.25
N LEU A 51 2.83 0.36 5.12
CA LEU A 51 2.65 -0.36 3.86
C LEU A 51 3.98 -0.93 3.35
N LYS A 52 5.08 -0.20 3.48
CA LYS A 52 6.42 -0.67 3.13
C LYS A 52 6.82 -1.88 3.96
N ASN A 53 6.65 -1.83 5.27
CA ASN A 53 6.97 -2.96 6.15
C ASN A 53 6.15 -4.19 5.79
N TYR A 54 4.85 -4.02 5.49
CA TYR A 54 4.00 -5.13 5.02
C TYR A 54 4.50 -5.74 3.71
N LEU A 55 4.88 -4.91 2.74
CA LEU A 55 5.33 -5.35 1.42
C LEU A 55 6.75 -5.91 1.40
N MET A 56 7.60 -5.57 2.37
CA MET A 56 9.00 -6.01 2.45
C MET A 56 9.23 -7.18 3.41
N ASN A 57 8.41 -7.36 4.45
CA ASN A 57 8.56 -8.47 5.41
C ASN A 57 7.87 -9.77 4.97
N ASN A 58 7.25 -9.81 3.78
CA ASN A 58 6.37 -10.90 3.31
C ASN A 58 6.48 -11.11 1.80
#